data_AF-A0A5B9FQU2-F1
#
_entry.id   AF-A0A5B9FQU2-F1
#
_cell.length_a   1.000
_cell.length_b   1.000
_cell.length_c   1.000
_cell.angle_alpha   90.00
_cell.angle_beta   90.00
_cell.angle_gamma   90.00
#
_symmetry.space_group_name_H-M   'P 1'
#
loop_
_entity.id
_entity.type
_entity.pdbx_description
1 polymer ?
#
loop_
_entity_poly.entity_id
_entity_poly.type
_entity_poly.pdbx_seq_one_letter_code
_entity_poly.pdbx_strand_id
1 'polypeptide(L)'
;MAQARRTELRLLDETEKELVEASRHPGLAGGTDEDLAGLRKVLRERRDKARDVANRQRREMRGKAVPSGTKPAADNAGSREKFAALSAALQRVNGEIARRKRYSSRDELKRNAERALEMRRAASRPNRPSSRRAKKGMRSVPNELGPDLVNPMEVGRVSQFVKNSQAKRDKR
;
A
#
# COMPACT_ATOMS: atom_id res chain seq x y z
N MET A 1 -3.61 -12.86 9.90
CA MET A 1 -4.56 -13.50 10.84
C MET A 1 -4.52 -12.72 12.14
N ALA A 2 -5.64 -12.21 12.63
CA ALA A 2 -5.71 -11.62 13.96
C ALA A 2 -5.70 -12.77 14.98
N GLN A 3 -4.79 -12.73 15.95
CA GLN A 3 -4.82 -13.68 17.05
C GLN A 3 -5.91 -13.27 18.05
N ALA A 4 -6.41 -14.23 18.82
CA ALA A 4 -7.36 -13.92 19.87
C ALA A 4 -6.67 -12.99 20.90
N ARG A 5 -7.36 -11.96 21.39
CA ARG A 5 -6.76 -10.99 22.34
C ARG A 5 -6.14 -11.69 23.54
N ARG A 6 -6.79 -12.75 24.04
CA ARG A 6 -6.30 -13.56 25.17
C ARG A 6 -4.98 -14.31 24.87
N THR A 7 -4.76 -14.74 23.62
CA THR A 7 -3.51 -15.40 23.24
C THR A 7 -2.38 -14.38 23.09
N GLU A 8 -2.67 -13.20 22.53
CA GLU A 8 -1.68 -12.12 22.43
C GLU A 8 -1.18 -11.66 23.81
N LEU A 9 -2.09 -11.49 24.78
CA LEU A 9 -1.75 -11.04 26.14
C LEU A 9 -0.83 -12.02 26.91
N ARG A 10 -0.82 -13.30 26.55
CA ARG A 10 0.08 -14.30 27.16
C ARG A 10 1.50 -14.24 26.63
N LEU A 11 1.70 -13.68 25.44
CA LEU A 11 2.98 -13.69 24.71
C LEU A 11 3.78 -12.41 24.87
N LEU A 12 3.09 -11.31 25.19
CA LEU A 12 3.63 -9.96 25.22
C LEU A 12 4.07 -9.56 26.63
N ASP A 13 5.15 -8.79 26.71
CA ASP A 13 5.51 -8.09 27.95
C ASP A 13 4.55 -6.93 28.24
N GLU A 14 4.58 -6.36 29.44
CA GLU A 14 3.62 -5.31 29.82
C GLU A 14 3.69 -4.09 28.90
N THR A 15 4.91 -3.66 28.55
CA THR A 15 5.13 -2.54 27.63
C THR A 15 4.60 -2.83 26.22
N GLU A 16 4.72 -4.06 25.76
CA GLU A 16 4.23 -4.49 24.46
C GLU A 16 2.71 -4.63 24.46
N LYS A 17 2.10 -5.04 25.56
CA LYS A 17 0.63 -5.05 25.71
C LYS A 17 0.08 -3.63 25.56
N GLU A 18 0.66 -2.66 26.24
CA GLU A 18 0.27 -1.25 26.12
C GLU A 18 0.36 -0.76 24.66
N LEU A 19 1.45 -1.06 23.97
CA LEU A 19 1.63 -0.69 22.55
C LEU A 19 0.60 -1.38 21.64
N VAL A 20 0.30 -2.65 21.89
CA VAL A 20 -0.69 -3.41 21.12
C VAL A 20 -2.10 -2.89 21.39
N GLU A 21 -2.42 -2.51 22.63
CA GLU A 21 -3.70 -1.88 22.97
C GLU A 21 -3.83 -0.48 22.36
N ALA A 22 -2.78 0.34 22.37
CA ALA A 22 -2.74 1.63 21.68
C ALA A 22 -2.98 1.52 20.17
N SER A 23 -2.58 0.39 19.55
CA SER A 23 -2.84 0.10 18.13
C SER A 23 -4.29 -0.29 17.80
N ARG A 24 -5.16 -0.43 18.80
CA ARG A 24 -6.57 -0.84 18.62
C ARG A 24 -7.49 0.37 18.60
N HIS A 25 -8.65 0.23 17.98
CA HIS A 25 -9.74 1.19 18.14
C HIS A 25 -10.36 1.05 19.54
N PRO A 26 -10.76 2.16 20.21
CA PRO A 26 -10.82 3.53 19.69
C PRO A 26 -9.50 4.33 19.78
N GLY A 27 -8.49 3.89 20.54
CA GLY A 27 -7.24 4.63 20.76
C GLY A 27 -6.52 5.05 19.48
N LEU A 28 -6.50 4.16 18.48
CA LEU A 28 -5.93 4.42 17.16
C LEU A 28 -6.59 5.60 16.42
N ALA A 29 -7.88 5.84 16.64
CA ALA A 29 -8.62 6.91 15.97
C ALA A 29 -8.37 8.28 16.61
N GLY A 30 -8.09 8.33 17.93
CA GLY A 30 -7.96 9.56 18.70
C GLY A 30 -6.57 10.20 18.71
N GLY A 31 -5.51 9.47 18.33
CA GLY A 31 -4.13 9.99 18.38
C GLY A 31 -3.80 11.00 17.26
N THR A 32 -2.80 11.85 17.49
CA THR A 32 -2.26 12.76 16.47
C THR A 32 -1.43 12.00 15.41
N ASP A 33 -1.08 12.66 14.30
CA ASP A 33 -0.24 12.02 13.27
C ASP A 33 1.19 11.77 13.78
N GLU A 34 1.68 12.64 14.66
CA GLU A 34 2.94 12.52 15.38
C GLU A 34 2.93 11.31 16.32
N ASP A 35 1.85 11.13 17.10
CA ASP A 35 1.68 9.98 17.99
C ASP A 35 1.67 8.67 17.20
N LEU A 36 0.96 8.63 16.06
CA LEU A 36 0.95 7.47 15.18
C LEU A 36 2.33 7.18 14.59
N ALA A 37 3.12 8.20 14.26
CA ALA A 37 4.48 8.04 13.76
C ALA A 37 5.40 7.48 14.85
N GLY A 38 5.29 7.98 16.09
CA GLY A 38 6.01 7.49 17.25
C GLY A 38 5.66 6.03 17.58
N LEU A 39 4.36 5.73 17.68
CA LEU A 39 3.85 4.38 17.91
C LEU A 39 4.34 3.40 16.84
N ARG A 40 4.30 3.80 15.55
CA ARG A 40 4.81 3.01 14.44
C ARG A 40 6.30 2.69 14.60
N LYS A 41 7.12 3.66 15.03
CA LYS A 41 8.56 3.47 15.22
C LYS A 41 8.83 2.45 16.32
N VAL A 42 8.21 2.61 17.49
CA VAL A 42 8.41 1.70 18.63
C VAL A 42 7.92 0.29 18.30
N LEU A 43 6.74 0.14 17.69
CA LEU A 43 6.23 -1.17 17.26
C LEU A 43 7.15 -1.86 16.26
N ARG A 44 7.77 -1.09 15.35
CA ARG A 44 8.72 -1.62 14.37
C ARG A 44 9.96 -2.20 15.06
N GLU A 45 10.55 -1.45 15.98
CA GLU A 45 11.72 -1.88 16.74
C GLU A 45 11.42 -3.14 17.56
N ARG A 46 10.29 -3.18 18.28
CA ARG A 46 9.87 -4.35 19.07
C ARG A 46 9.61 -5.58 18.19
N ARG A 47 8.92 -5.39 17.07
CA ARG A 47 8.68 -6.45 16.07
C ARG A 47 9.99 -7.00 15.53
N ASP A 48 10.93 -6.13 15.18
CA ASP A 48 12.21 -6.51 14.59
C ASP A 48 13.05 -7.32 15.58
N LYS A 49 13.09 -6.88 16.84
CA LYS A 49 13.69 -7.66 17.92
C LYS A 49 13.05 -9.05 18.08
N ALA A 50 11.72 -9.14 18.08
CA ALA A 50 11.01 -10.42 18.18
C ALA A 50 11.31 -11.34 16.99
N ARG A 51 11.38 -10.79 15.77
CA ARG A 51 11.77 -11.52 14.56
C ARG A 51 13.20 -12.07 14.67
N ASP A 52 14.13 -11.25 15.14
CA ASP A 52 15.55 -11.62 15.22
C ASP A 52 15.75 -12.72 16.26
N VAL A 53 15.05 -12.65 17.40
CA VAL A 53 15.03 -13.73 18.40
C VAL A 53 14.44 -15.01 17.81
N ALA A 54 13.30 -14.94 17.13
CA ALA A 54 12.67 -16.12 16.52
C ALA A 54 13.57 -16.77 15.45
N ASN A 55 14.26 -15.95 14.65
CA ASN A 55 15.21 -16.41 13.64
C ASN A 55 16.47 -17.03 14.27
N ARG A 56 17.01 -16.42 15.32
CA ARG A 56 18.15 -16.95 16.08
C ARG A 56 17.81 -18.32 16.66
N GLN A 57 16.71 -18.43 17.40
CA GLN A 57 16.24 -19.71 17.96
C GLN A 57 16.04 -20.77 16.86
N ARG A 58 15.49 -20.38 15.70
CA ARG A 58 15.37 -21.28 14.53
C ARG A 58 16.72 -21.78 14.03
N ARG A 59 17.76 -20.95 14.05
CA ARG A 59 19.10 -21.34 13.62
C ARG A 59 19.80 -22.21 14.66
N GLU A 60 19.64 -21.92 15.94
CA GLU A 60 20.15 -22.74 17.06
C GLU A 60 19.57 -24.16 17.01
N MET A 61 18.24 -24.30 16.86
CA MET A 61 17.57 -25.60 16.67
C MET A 61 18.12 -26.41 15.49
N ARG A 62 18.64 -25.71 14.48
CA ARG A 62 19.23 -26.33 13.27
C ARG A 62 20.72 -26.57 13.39
N GLY A 63 21.35 -26.24 14.52
CA GLY A 63 22.81 -26.28 14.69
C GLY A 63 23.57 -25.27 13.83
N LYS A 64 22.89 -24.24 13.30
CA LYS A 64 23.45 -23.22 12.38
C LYS A 64 23.81 -21.89 13.06
N ALA A 65 23.70 -21.84 14.38
CA ALA A 65 24.07 -20.70 15.20
C ALA A 65 24.56 -21.21 16.56
N VAL A 66 25.50 -20.47 17.15
CA VAL A 66 25.97 -20.71 18.51
C VAL A 66 24.79 -20.45 19.46
N PRO A 67 24.50 -21.38 20.40
CA PRO A 67 23.46 -21.18 21.40
C PRO A 67 23.69 -19.88 22.18
N SER A 68 22.63 -19.07 22.34
CA SER A 68 22.70 -17.89 23.21
C SER A 68 22.81 -18.26 24.70
N GLY A 69 22.55 -19.51 25.08
CA GLY A 69 22.63 -20.02 26.46
C GLY A 69 23.39 -21.35 26.54
N THR A 70 23.29 -22.04 27.67
CA THR A 70 24.01 -23.32 27.90
C THR A 70 23.55 -24.46 26.99
N LYS A 71 22.32 -24.38 26.49
CA LYS A 71 21.75 -25.35 25.54
C LYS A 71 21.12 -24.59 24.35
N PRO A 72 21.11 -25.18 23.14
CA PRO A 72 20.36 -24.64 22.01
C PRO A 72 18.88 -24.47 22.37
N ALA A 73 18.21 -23.48 21.78
CA ALA A 73 16.76 -23.37 21.88
C ALA A 73 16.07 -24.67 21.46
N ALA A 74 15.08 -25.14 22.23
CA ALA A 74 14.32 -26.35 21.93
C ALA A 74 13.09 -26.07 21.04
N ASP A 75 12.55 -24.86 21.11
CA ASP A 75 11.40 -24.40 20.33
C ASP A 75 11.50 -22.89 20.04
N ASN A 76 10.78 -22.41 19.03
CA ASN A 76 10.61 -21.00 18.69
C ASN A 76 9.15 -20.55 18.49
N ALA A 77 8.15 -21.39 18.80
CA ALA A 77 6.74 -21.07 18.57
C ALA A 77 6.32 -19.77 19.26
N GLY A 78 6.59 -19.60 20.55
CA GLY A 78 6.22 -18.39 21.31
C GLY A 78 6.85 -17.11 20.73
N SER A 79 8.12 -17.14 20.32
CA SER A 79 8.78 -16.00 19.68
C SER A 79 8.16 -15.64 18.32
N ARG A 80 7.72 -16.65 17.56
CA ARG A 80 7.03 -16.44 16.28
C ARG A 80 5.64 -15.86 16.48
N GLU A 81 4.92 -16.33 17.50
CA GLU A 81 3.59 -15.80 17.83
C GLU A 81 3.67 -14.36 18.35
N LYS A 82 4.65 -14.05 19.22
CA LYS A 82 4.96 -12.68 19.65
C LYS A 82 5.27 -11.78 18.45
N PHE A 83 6.10 -12.25 17.50
CA PHE A 83 6.35 -11.53 16.25
C PHE A 83 5.06 -11.29 15.44
N ALA A 84 4.18 -12.29 15.36
CA ALA A 84 2.91 -12.18 14.64
C ALA A 84 1.98 -11.14 15.29
N ALA A 85 1.87 -11.13 16.63
CA ALA A 85 1.07 -10.16 17.38
C ALA A 85 1.56 -8.72 17.14
N LEU A 86 2.87 -8.48 17.26
CA LEU A 86 3.48 -7.16 17.01
C LEU A 86 3.35 -6.73 15.54
N SER A 87 3.44 -7.69 14.61
CA SER A 87 3.23 -7.42 13.18
C SER A 87 1.79 -7.02 12.89
N ALA A 88 0.81 -7.66 13.53
CA ALA A 88 -0.60 -7.31 13.39
C ALA A 88 -0.90 -5.91 13.96
N ALA A 89 -0.31 -5.56 15.10
CA ALA A 89 -0.40 -4.19 15.66
C ALA A 89 0.19 -3.14 14.71
N LEU A 90 1.36 -3.41 14.15
CA LEU A 90 1.99 -2.51 13.18
C LEU A 90 1.15 -2.37 11.90
N GLN A 91 0.49 -3.44 11.43
CA GLN A 91 -0.42 -3.38 10.29
C GLN A 91 -1.61 -2.46 10.55
N ARG A 92 -2.20 -2.49 11.75
CA ARG A 92 -3.29 -1.57 12.13
C ARG A 92 -2.84 -0.11 12.07
N VAL A 93 -1.70 0.21 12.66
CA VAL A 93 -1.13 1.58 12.65
C VAL A 93 -0.83 2.06 11.24
N ASN A 94 -0.20 1.21 10.40
CA ASN A 94 0.05 1.56 9.01
C ASN A 94 -1.26 1.75 8.22
N GLY A 95 -2.29 0.97 8.52
CA GLY A 95 -3.62 1.11 7.95
C GLY A 95 -4.25 2.47 8.25
N GLU A 96 -4.16 2.95 9.50
CA GLU A 96 -4.69 4.26 9.88
C GLU A 96 -3.90 5.40 9.25
N ILE A 97 -2.56 5.34 9.26
CA ILE A 97 -1.72 6.35 8.58
C ILE A 97 -2.07 6.42 7.08
N ALA A 98 -2.21 5.26 6.42
CA ALA A 98 -2.59 5.20 5.01
C ALA A 98 -4.02 5.74 4.78
N ARG A 99 -4.95 5.48 5.71
CA ARG A 99 -6.31 6.00 5.69
C ARG A 99 -6.30 7.53 5.77
N ARG A 100 -5.61 8.12 6.74
CA ARG A 100 -5.49 9.58 6.91
C ARG A 100 -4.88 10.24 5.67
N LYS A 101 -3.79 9.69 5.14
CA LYS A 101 -3.16 10.17 3.90
C LYS A 101 -4.09 10.09 2.68
N ARG A 102 -4.92 9.06 2.57
CA ARG A 102 -5.92 8.96 1.51
C ARG A 102 -6.99 10.04 1.63
N TYR A 103 -7.42 10.40 2.84
CA TYR A 103 -8.36 11.50 3.02
C TYR A 103 -7.73 12.86 2.69
N SER A 104 -6.53 13.16 3.20
CA SER A 104 -5.86 14.44 2.90
C SER A 104 -5.58 14.61 1.40
N SER A 105 -5.07 13.57 0.74
CA SER A 105 -4.81 13.62 -0.72
C SER A 105 -6.08 13.81 -1.55
N ARG A 106 -7.23 13.29 -1.10
CA ARG A 106 -8.52 13.50 -1.77
C ARG A 106 -8.97 14.96 -1.65
N ASP A 107 -8.76 15.58 -0.50
CA ASP A 107 -9.11 16.99 -0.29
C ASP A 107 -8.20 17.92 -1.09
N GLU A 108 -6.89 17.62 -1.15
CA GLU A 108 -5.94 18.32 -2.03
C GLU A 108 -6.34 18.20 -3.50
N LEU A 109 -6.72 16.99 -3.96
CA LEU A 109 -7.16 16.76 -5.33
C LEU A 109 -8.41 17.59 -5.67
N LYS A 110 -9.38 17.66 -4.76
CA LYS A 110 -10.58 18.50 -4.92
C LYS A 110 -10.23 19.97 -5.06
N ARG A 111 -9.40 20.51 -4.16
CA ARG A 111 -8.96 21.92 -4.19
C ARG A 111 -8.22 22.26 -5.48
N ASN A 112 -7.34 21.36 -5.94
CA ASN A 112 -6.61 21.54 -7.19
C ASN A 112 -7.56 21.51 -8.40
N ALA A 113 -8.56 20.64 -8.40
CA ALA A 113 -9.57 20.57 -9.46
C ALA A 113 -10.45 21.83 -9.50
N GLU A 114 -10.86 22.34 -8.34
CA GLU A 114 -11.61 23.61 -8.21
C GLU A 114 -10.79 24.78 -8.75
N ARG A 115 -9.53 24.92 -8.31
CA ARG A 115 -8.63 25.96 -8.82
C ARG A 115 -8.42 25.86 -10.33
N ALA A 116 -8.25 24.65 -10.88
CA ALA A 116 -8.11 24.44 -12.32
C ALA A 116 -9.37 24.83 -13.09
N LEU A 117 -10.53 24.54 -12.52
CA LEU A 117 -11.83 24.90 -13.09
C LEU A 117 -12.08 26.41 -13.04
N GLU A 118 -11.68 27.09 -11.97
CA GLU A 118 -11.68 28.55 -11.87
C GLU A 118 -10.76 29.19 -12.91
N MET A 119 -9.51 28.71 -13.03
CA MET A 119 -8.57 29.17 -14.05
C MET A 119 -9.14 28.98 -15.47
N ARG A 120 -9.79 27.83 -15.73
CA ARG A 120 -10.45 27.56 -17.01
C ARG A 120 -11.65 28.48 -17.27
N ARG A 121 -12.42 28.83 -16.23
CA ARG A 121 -13.56 29.75 -16.35
C ARG A 121 -13.10 31.20 -16.55
N ALA A 122 -12.03 31.61 -15.88
CA ALA A 122 -11.44 32.95 -16.02
C ALA A 122 -10.69 33.11 -17.34
N ALA A 123 -10.12 32.03 -17.89
CA ALA A 123 -9.50 32.05 -19.20
C ALA A 123 -10.56 32.32 -20.28
N SER A 124 -10.41 33.44 -20.99
CA SER A 124 -11.18 33.69 -22.21
C SER A 124 -10.96 32.56 -23.21
N ARG A 125 -11.99 32.23 -24.00
CA ARG A 125 -11.88 31.22 -25.05
C ARG A 125 -10.70 31.61 -25.96
N PRO A 126 -9.67 30.75 -26.12
CA PRO A 126 -8.58 31.06 -27.01
C PRO A 126 -9.15 31.29 -28.41
N ASN A 127 -8.65 32.29 -29.11
CA ASN A 127 -9.09 32.58 -30.47
C ASN A 127 -8.68 31.41 -31.37
N ARG A 128 -9.61 30.47 -31.57
CA ARG A 128 -9.40 29.29 -32.38
C ARG A 128 -9.60 29.66 -33.85
N PRO A 129 -8.78 29.14 -34.77
CA PRO A 129 -9.04 29.30 -36.18
C PRO A 129 -10.42 28.74 -36.52
N SER A 130 -11.20 29.47 -37.31
CA SER A 130 -12.55 29.09 -37.73
C SER A 130 -12.57 27.87 -38.67
N SER A 131 -11.42 27.49 -39.23
CA SER A 131 -11.29 26.36 -40.14
C SER A 131 -10.10 25.48 -39.74
N ARG A 132 -10.23 24.18 -40.00
CA ARG A 132 -9.16 23.18 -39.83
C ARG A 132 -8.08 23.26 -40.92
N ARG A 133 -8.24 24.12 -41.94
CA ARG A 133 -7.31 24.24 -43.07
C ARG A 133 -6.38 25.44 -42.86
N ALA A 134 -5.17 25.30 -43.39
CA ALA A 134 -4.23 26.41 -43.47
C ALA A 134 -4.86 27.58 -44.25
N LYS A 135 -4.70 28.81 -43.74
CA LYS A 135 -5.14 30.02 -44.43
C LYS A 135 -4.20 30.34 -45.59
N LYS A 136 -4.64 31.20 -46.52
CA LYS A 136 -3.82 31.70 -47.63
C LYS A 136 -2.47 32.23 -47.11
N GLY A 137 -1.36 31.71 -47.65
CA GLY A 137 0.00 32.09 -47.25
C GLY A 137 0.64 31.23 -46.14
N MET A 138 -0.10 30.30 -45.51
CA MET A 138 0.48 29.37 -44.52
C MET A 138 0.83 28.02 -45.16
N ARG A 139 1.99 27.45 -44.81
CA ARG A 139 2.35 26.08 -45.20
C ARG A 139 1.47 25.07 -44.46
N SER A 140 0.83 24.17 -45.22
CA SER A 140 0.08 23.06 -44.64
C SER A 140 1.06 22.02 -44.11
N VAL A 141 1.03 21.75 -42.80
CA VAL A 141 1.72 20.60 -42.21
C VAL A 141 0.73 19.43 -42.23
N PRO A 142 0.96 18.38 -43.05
CA PRO A 142 0.08 17.22 -43.05
C PRO A 142 0.18 16.49 -41.70
N ASN A 143 -0.97 16.08 -41.15
CA ASN A 143 -1.00 15.12 -40.06
C ASN A 143 -0.88 13.73 -40.68
N GLU A 144 0.36 13.31 -40.93
CA GLU A 144 0.65 11.97 -41.42
C GLU A 144 0.33 11.00 -40.28
N LEU A 145 -0.74 10.23 -40.46
CA LEU A 145 -1.01 9.09 -39.59
C LEU A 145 0.23 8.18 -39.66
N GLY A 146 0.84 7.93 -38.51
CA GLY A 146 1.95 6.98 -38.41
C GLY A 146 1.55 5.62 -38.99
N PRO A 147 2.50 4.83 -39.51
CA PRO A 147 2.19 3.52 -40.05
C PRO A 147 1.51 2.68 -38.97
N ASP A 148 0.46 1.95 -39.36
CA ASP A 148 -0.17 0.97 -38.47
C ASP A 148 0.82 -0.19 -38.31
N LEU A 149 1.55 -0.18 -37.18
CA LEU A 149 2.58 -1.16 -36.87
C LEU A 149 1.99 -2.48 -36.37
N VAL A 150 0.67 -2.58 -36.18
CA VAL A 150 0.02 -3.75 -35.62
C VAL A 150 -0.54 -4.62 -36.74
N ASN A 151 -0.23 -5.91 -36.71
CA ASN A 151 -0.80 -6.86 -37.66
C ASN A 151 -2.32 -7.02 -37.38
N PRO A 152 -3.21 -6.78 -38.35
CA PRO A 152 -4.66 -6.89 -38.15
C PRO A 152 -5.11 -8.27 -37.61
N MET A 153 -4.40 -9.35 -37.97
CA MET A 153 -4.69 -10.69 -37.47
C MET A 153 -4.45 -10.82 -35.96
N GLU A 154 -3.48 -10.08 -35.42
CA GLU A 154 -3.15 -10.08 -34.01
C GLU A 154 -4.21 -9.33 -33.18
N VAL A 155 -4.73 -8.22 -33.72
CA VAL A 155 -5.86 -7.47 -33.13
C VAL A 155 -7.08 -8.37 -32.98
N GLY A 156 -7.45 -9.08 -34.05
CA GLY A 156 -8.57 -10.03 -34.03
C GLY A 156 -8.35 -11.15 -33.02
N ARG A 157 -7.16 -11.75 -33.00
CA ARG A 157 -6.79 -12.83 -32.07
C ARG A 157 -6.89 -12.40 -30.62
N VAL A 158 -6.31 -11.24 -30.26
CA VAL A 158 -6.33 -10.70 -28.89
C VAL A 158 -7.76 -10.35 -28.47
N SER A 159 -8.53 -9.72 -29.35
CA SER A 159 -9.95 -9.39 -29.09
C SER A 159 -10.78 -10.64 -28.76
N GLN A 160 -10.66 -11.70 -29.58
CA GLN A 160 -11.38 -12.96 -29.32
C GLN A 160 -10.88 -13.67 -28.04
N PHE A 161 -9.56 -13.65 -27.79
CA PHE A 161 -8.98 -14.22 -26.59
C PHE A 161 -9.52 -13.55 -25.31
N VAL A 162 -9.59 -12.21 -25.30
CA VAL A 162 -10.13 -11.43 -24.18
C VAL A 162 -11.63 -11.70 -24.01
N LYS A 163 -12.40 -11.69 -25.10
CA LYS A 163 -13.84 -11.99 -25.07
C LYS A 163 -14.11 -13.37 -24.47
N ASN A 164 -13.38 -14.39 -24.91
CA ASN A 164 -13.51 -15.76 -24.40
C ASN A 164 -13.12 -15.87 -22.92
N SER A 165 -12.07 -15.15 -22.51
CA SER A 165 -11.61 -15.14 -21.11
C SER A 165 -12.63 -14.47 -20.19
N GLN A 166 -13.27 -13.38 -20.65
CA GLN A 166 -14.33 -12.70 -19.90
C GLN A 166 -15.58 -13.58 -19.78
N ALA A 167 -16.03 -14.21 -20.86
CA ALA A 167 -17.16 -15.13 -20.83
C ALA A 167 -16.95 -16.32 -19.88
N LYS A 168 -15.72 -16.82 -19.72
CA LYS A 168 -15.38 -17.84 -18.73
C LYS A 168 -15.45 -17.32 -17.29
N ARG A 169 -15.10 -16.06 -17.06
CA ARG A 169 -15.15 -15.43 -15.74
C ARG A 169 -16.59 -15.16 -15.31
N ASP A 170 -17.43 -14.70 -16.24
CA ASP A 170 -18.84 -14.36 -15.95
C ASP A 170 -19.74 -15.59 -15.75
N LYS A 171 -19.29 -16.77 -16.17
CA LYS A 171 -19.97 -18.06 -15.92
C LYS A 171 -19.62 -18.70 -14.57
N ARG A 172 -18.71 -18.13 -13.79
CA ARG A 172 -18.35 -18.58 -12.43
C ARG A 172 -19.09 -17.79 -11.38
#